data_AF-A0A2T7NYQ9-F1
#
_entry.id   AF-A0A2T7NYQ9-F1
#
_cell.length_a   1.000
_cell.length_b   1.000
_cell.length_c   1.000
_cell.angle_alpha   90.00
_cell.angle_beta   90.00
_cell.angle_gamma   90.00
#
_symmetry.space_group_name_H-M   'P 1'
#
loop_
_entity.id
_entity.type
_entity.pdbx_description
1 polymer ?
#
loop_
_entity_poly.entity_id
_entity_poly.type
_entity_poly.pdbx_seq_one_letter_code
_entity_poly.pdbx_strand_id
1 'polypeptide(L)'
;MCLRTWLARPAALTCPECRAPVSSDAVNPVHALRNLIGSLEVRCDHAHRGCKAAVRLDLLAGHLSTCDFAPVQCAGCGQAVSKLHLPEHQMDCPGIAASVNDNDDSAEGSTSDDDDERDSWELRLSRTSAGKSACIGDVLALMDRIRALESRVERLLGELRAARTANLDLEREYKQISEQLREKRREIRDLRDVEAFLDRNCSPSPETMAQLSLFIARNLLRKPRYVEVGRAFEAIQKCYDRFQGAHPDCEHDMHMLLATAYASNWFSPRQRLSISCWLCTITRPGMRVGSTLLNR
;
A
#
# COMPACT_ATOMS: atom_id res chain seq x y z
N MET A 1 6.47 23.07 -0.47
CA MET A 1 7.52 24.11 -0.53
C MET A 1 7.18 25.41 0.21
N CYS A 2 5.91 25.67 0.57
CA CYS A 2 5.49 26.95 1.17
C CYS A 2 5.92 27.15 2.65
N LEU A 3 5.88 26.09 3.47
CA LEU A 3 6.28 26.22 4.89
C LEU A 3 7.81 26.39 5.04
N ARG A 4 8.60 25.71 4.19
CA ARG A 4 10.07 25.86 4.18
C ARG A 4 10.50 27.27 3.77
N THR A 5 9.83 27.87 2.77
CA THR A 5 10.08 29.26 2.35
C THR A 5 9.67 30.27 3.41
N TRP A 6 8.66 29.96 4.23
CA TRP A 6 8.30 30.76 5.41
C TRP A 6 9.37 30.71 6.51
N LEU A 7 9.79 29.50 6.90
CA LEU A 7 10.78 29.28 7.96
C LEU A 7 12.19 29.78 7.59
N ALA A 8 12.49 29.97 6.30
CA ALA A 8 13.75 30.52 5.81
C ALA A 8 13.89 32.04 6.02
N ARG A 9 12.82 32.75 6.42
CA ARG A 9 12.88 34.19 6.70
C ARG A 9 13.51 34.45 8.07
N PRO A 10 14.42 35.44 8.20
CA PRO A 10 14.95 35.83 9.50
C PRO A 10 13.80 36.26 10.41
N ALA A 11 13.75 35.72 11.63
CA ALA A 11 12.70 35.90 12.65
C ALA A 11 11.36 35.16 12.46
N ALA A 12 11.19 34.27 11.47
CA ALA A 12 9.96 33.53 11.23
C ALA A 12 10.02 32.03 11.62
N LEU A 13 10.75 31.67 12.67
CA LEU A 13 10.78 30.31 13.26
C LEU A 13 9.50 29.98 14.04
N THR A 14 8.36 30.38 13.49
CA THR A 14 7.04 30.27 14.11
C THR A 14 6.02 29.79 13.10
N CYS A 15 5.06 29.00 13.56
CA CYS A 15 3.90 28.60 12.76
C CYS A 15 3.13 29.84 12.27
N PRO A 16 2.80 29.96 10.96
CA PRO A 16 2.07 31.12 10.43
C PRO A 16 0.65 31.28 11.00
N GLU A 17 0.07 30.21 11.53
CA GLU A 17 -1.32 30.19 11.99
C GLU A 17 -1.43 30.40 13.50
N CYS A 18 -0.64 29.67 14.30
CA CYS A 18 -0.69 29.75 15.77
C CYS A 18 0.50 30.46 16.42
N ARG A 19 1.50 30.91 15.64
CA ARG A 19 2.75 31.57 16.10
C ARG A 19 3.61 30.76 17.09
N ALA A 20 3.30 29.49 17.30
CA ALA A 20 4.11 28.59 18.12
C ALA A 20 5.53 28.44 17.51
N PRO A 21 6.59 28.33 18.33
CA PRO A 21 7.95 28.13 17.83
C PRO A 21 8.07 26.78 17.12
N VAL A 22 8.61 26.78 15.90
CA VAL A 22 8.77 25.59 15.06
C VAL A 22 10.18 25.57 14.48
N SER A 23 10.91 24.49 14.74
CA SER A 23 12.22 24.23 14.12
C SER A 23 12.04 23.55 12.76
N SER A 24 12.88 23.88 11.78
CA SER A 24 12.86 23.31 10.43
C SER A 24 12.99 21.79 10.40
N ASP A 25 13.69 21.22 11.38
CA ASP A 25 14.04 19.80 11.45
C ASP A 25 12.94 18.95 12.12
N ALA A 26 12.00 19.60 12.81
CA ALA A 26 10.87 18.95 13.47
C ALA A 26 9.63 18.80 12.57
N VAL A 27 9.68 19.30 11.34
CA VAL A 27 8.56 19.26 10.40
C VAL A 27 8.53 17.92 9.67
N ASN A 28 7.61 17.04 10.06
CA ASN A 28 7.42 15.74 9.40
C ASN A 28 6.33 15.82 8.33
N PRO A 29 6.58 15.39 7.07
CA PRO A 29 5.52 15.30 6.06
C PRO A 29 4.43 14.31 6.47
N VAL A 30 3.17 14.76 6.44
CA VAL A 30 2.01 13.89 6.70
C VAL A 30 1.68 13.08 5.45
N HIS A 31 2.21 11.86 5.36
CA HIS A 31 2.05 10.98 4.20
C HIS A 31 0.59 10.63 3.88
N ALA A 32 -0.27 10.50 4.89
CA ALA A 32 -1.69 10.20 4.71
C ALA A 32 -2.42 11.29 3.89
N LEU A 33 -2.16 12.57 4.18
CA LEU A 33 -2.73 13.68 3.43
C LEU A 33 -2.18 13.74 2.00
N ARG A 34 -0.89 13.46 1.82
CA ARG A 34 -0.29 13.39 0.48
C ARG A 34 -0.94 12.31 -0.39
N ASN A 35 -1.21 11.13 0.18
CA ASN A 35 -1.87 10.03 -0.52
C ASN A 35 -3.33 10.37 -0.85
N LEU A 36 -4.05 11.00 0.10
CA LEU A 36 -5.42 11.44 -0.11
C LEU A 36 -5.50 12.47 -1.25
N ILE A 37 -4.64 13.49 -1.22
CA ILE A 37 -4.56 14.52 -2.28
C ILE A 37 -4.19 13.88 -3.62
N GLY A 38 -3.25 12.94 -3.64
CA GLY A 38 -2.87 12.20 -4.85
C GLY A 38 -4.03 11.37 -5.43
N SER A 39 -4.89 10.82 -4.58
CA SER A 39 -6.05 10.02 -5.01
C SER A 39 -7.21 10.83 -5.60
N LEU A 40 -7.18 12.16 -5.51
CA LEU A 40 -8.23 13.00 -6.07
C LEU A 40 -8.25 12.86 -7.60
N GLU A 41 -9.43 12.63 -8.15
CA GLU A 41 -9.65 12.61 -9.59
C GLU A 41 -9.75 14.03 -10.13
N VAL A 42 -8.94 14.34 -11.12
CA VAL A 42 -8.86 15.65 -11.78
C VAL A 42 -9.02 15.49 -13.29
N ARG A 43 -9.63 16.50 -13.92
CA ARG A 43 -9.74 16.57 -15.38
C ARG A 43 -8.40 16.97 -15.97
N CYS A 44 -8.08 16.39 -17.13
CA CYS A 44 -6.87 16.77 -17.88
C CYS A 44 -6.86 18.26 -18.24
N ASP A 45 -5.69 18.90 -18.20
CA ASP A 45 -5.51 20.31 -18.60
C ASP A 45 -5.90 20.55 -20.07
N HIS A 46 -5.80 19.51 -20.90
CA HIS A 46 -6.23 19.51 -22.30
C HIS A 46 -7.74 19.20 -22.48
N ALA A 47 -8.56 19.32 -21.44
CA ALA A 47 -10.02 19.18 -21.55
C ALA A 47 -10.65 20.16 -22.56
N HIS A 48 -10.11 21.37 -22.66
CA HIS A 48 -10.52 22.36 -23.66
C HIS A 48 -10.27 21.92 -25.12
N ARG A 49 -9.37 20.96 -25.34
CA ARG A 49 -9.05 20.37 -26.65
C ARG A 49 -9.83 19.09 -26.95
N GLY A 50 -10.69 18.65 -26.03
CA GLY A 50 -11.52 17.45 -26.20
C GLY A 50 -11.12 16.26 -25.32
N CYS A 51 -10.09 16.38 -24.46
CA CYS A 51 -9.74 15.31 -23.53
C CYS A 51 -10.81 15.17 -22.43
N LYS A 52 -11.58 14.07 -22.46
CA LYS A 52 -12.60 13.76 -21.43
C LYS A 52 -12.06 12.90 -20.28
N ALA A 53 -10.74 12.66 -20.23
CA ALA A 53 -10.14 11.82 -19.21
C ALA A 53 -10.16 12.51 -17.84
N ALA A 54 -10.73 11.82 -16.84
CA ALA A 54 -10.53 12.10 -15.43
C ALA A 54 -9.49 11.11 -14.90
N VAL A 55 -8.37 11.61 -14.42
CA VAL A 55 -7.25 10.80 -13.91
C VAL A 55 -6.90 11.24 -12.51
N ARG A 56 -6.34 10.35 -11.69
CA ARG A 56 -5.86 10.71 -10.37
C ARG A 56 -4.72 11.74 -10.48
N LEU A 57 -4.67 12.69 -9.55
CA LEU A 57 -3.71 13.77 -9.55
C LEU A 57 -2.25 13.28 -9.58
N ASP A 58 -1.95 12.18 -8.89
CA ASP A 58 -0.63 11.55 -8.89
C ASP A 58 -0.23 10.93 -10.25
N LEU A 59 -1.21 10.56 -11.08
CA LEU A 59 -1.01 10.02 -12.43
C LEU A 59 -1.17 11.08 -13.54
N LEU A 60 -1.62 12.28 -13.21
CA LEU A 60 -1.86 13.36 -14.18
C LEU A 60 -0.59 13.73 -14.95
N ALA A 61 0.56 13.84 -14.28
CA ALA A 61 1.83 14.16 -14.93
C ALA A 61 2.23 13.09 -15.97
N GLY A 62 1.95 11.81 -15.68
CA GLY A 62 2.13 10.71 -16.63
C GLY A 62 1.17 10.85 -17.82
N HIS A 63 -0.11 11.11 -17.54
CA HIS A 63 -1.13 11.32 -18.57
C HIS A 63 -0.81 12.50 -19.49
N LEU A 64 -0.34 13.65 -18.98
CA LEU A 64 0.00 14.80 -19.81
C LEU A 64 1.10 14.50 -20.84
N SER A 65 2.07 13.64 -20.47
CA SER A 65 3.13 13.21 -21.40
C SER A 65 2.61 12.35 -22.56
N THR A 66 1.58 11.54 -22.29
CA THR A 66 0.98 10.58 -23.24
C THR A 66 -0.36 11.03 -23.80
N CYS A 67 -0.84 12.22 -23.44
CA CYS A 67 -2.17 12.69 -23.83
C CYS A 67 -2.26 12.89 -25.35
N ASP A 68 -3.25 12.26 -25.98
CA ASP A 68 -3.51 12.38 -27.42
C ASP A 68 -3.97 13.79 -27.85
N PHE A 69 -4.39 14.60 -26.89
CA PHE A 69 -4.80 15.99 -27.11
C PHE A 69 -3.69 17.00 -26.80
N ALA A 70 -2.48 16.53 -26.48
CA ALA A 70 -1.32 17.39 -26.28
C ALA A 70 -0.96 18.11 -27.61
N PRO A 71 -0.63 19.41 -27.56
CA PRO A 71 -0.21 20.17 -28.74
C PRO A 71 1.16 19.70 -29.23
N VAL A 72 1.27 19.44 -30.53
CA VAL A 72 2.51 19.13 -31.24
C VAL A 72 2.62 20.02 -32.47
N GLN A 73 3.83 20.49 -32.76
CA GLN A 73 4.09 21.30 -33.95
C GLN A 73 4.23 20.40 -35.17
N CYS A 74 3.53 20.74 -36.25
CA CYS A 74 3.74 20.08 -37.54
C CYS A 74 5.12 20.45 -38.11
N ALA A 75 5.88 19.45 -38.57
CA ALA A 75 7.21 19.65 -39.16
C ALA A 75 7.19 20.41 -40.49
N GLY A 76 6.07 20.38 -41.23
CA GLY A 76 5.94 21.04 -42.54
C GLY A 76 5.49 22.50 -42.46
N CYS A 77 4.50 22.82 -41.64
CA CYS A 77 3.89 24.16 -41.59
C CYS A 77 4.09 24.90 -40.25
N GLY A 78 4.66 24.25 -39.23
CA GLY A 78 4.89 24.83 -37.91
C GLY A 78 3.63 25.06 -37.05
N GLN A 79 2.43 24.70 -37.54
CA GLN A 79 1.19 24.88 -36.79
C GLN A 79 1.07 23.90 -35.62
N ALA A 80 0.54 24.37 -34.49
CA ALA A 80 0.34 23.56 -33.29
C ALA A 80 -0.99 22.78 -33.36
N VAL A 81 -0.91 21.49 -33.67
CA VAL A 81 -2.06 20.58 -33.82
C VAL A 81 -2.06 19.56 -32.68
N SER A 82 -3.23 19.07 -32.27
CA SER A 82 -3.32 17.98 -31.29
C SER A 82 -2.69 16.69 -31.84
N LYS A 83 -1.99 15.88 -31.03
CA LYS A 83 -1.40 14.60 -31.47
C LYS A 83 -2.37 13.71 -32.24
N LEU A 84 -3.64 13.64 -31.81
CA LEU A 84 -4.69 12.87 -32.46
C LEU A 84 -4.98 13.32 -33.90
N HIS A 85 -4.96 14.63 -34.16
CA HIS A 85 -5.28 15.21 -35.48
C HIS A 85 -4.03 15.50 -36.33
N LEU A 86 -2.84 15.18 -35.82
CA LEU A 86 -1.58 15.37 -36.54
C LEU A 86 -1.51 14.52 -37.83
N PRO A 87 -1.92 13.23 -37.86
CA PRO A 87 -1.89 12.43 -39.08
C PRO A 87 -2.81 12.98 -40.18
N GLU A 88 -4.02 13.41 -39.80
CA GLU A 88 -4.99 14.03 -40.72
C GLU A 88 -4.44 15.34 -41.29
N HIS A 89 -3.89 16.20 -40.42
CA HIS A 89 -3.21 17.42 -40.86
C HIS A 89 -1.99 17.15 -41.75
N GLN A 90 -1.23 16.08 -41.51
CA GLN A 90 -0.03 15.76 -42.28
C GLN A 90 -0.33 15.40 -43.74
N MET A 91 -1.52 14.83 -44.00
CA MET A 91 -1.98 14.50 -45.35
C MET A 91 -2.35 15.75 -46.16
N ASP A 92 -2.95 16.74 -45.50
CA ASP A 92 -3.40 17.99 -46.13
C ASP A 92 -2.43 19.17 -45.86
N CYS A 93 -1.22 18.89 -45.37
CA CYS A 93 -0.30 19.93 -44.94
C CYS A 93 0.33 20.63 -46.16
N PRO A 94 0.12 21.94 -46.34
CA PRO A 94 0.66 22.67 -47.49
C PRO A 94 2.20 22.70 -47.52
N GLY A 95 2.85 22.65 -46.36
CA GLY A 95 4.32 22.62 -46.27
C GLY A 95 4.94 21.27 -46.65
N ILE A 96 4.19 20.16 -46.52
CA ILE A 96 4.65 18.83 -46.94
C ILE A 96 4.36 18.63 -48.43
N ALA A 97 3.18 19.04 -48.90
CA ALA A 97 2.82 19.00 -50.32
C ALA A 97 3.80 19.80 -51.19
N ALA A 98 4.29 20.96 -50.70
CA ALA A 98 5.30 21.75 -51.41
C ALA A 98 6.63 21.01 -51.61
N SER A 99 7.05 20.17 -50.65
CA SER A 99 8.34 19.45 -50.73
C SER A 99 8.37 18.26 -51.72
N VAL A 100 7.20 17.81 -52.18
CA VAL A 100 7.08 16.68 -53.14
C VAL A 100 7.01 17.17 -54.59
N ASN A 101 6.68 18.44 -54.82
CA ASN A 101 6.46 19.00 -56.16
C ASN A 101 7.70 19.67 -56.80
N ASP A 102 8.86 19.72 -56.12
CA ASP A 102 10.08 20.34 -56.68
C ASP A 102 10.78 19.48 -57.77
N ASN A 103 10.17 18.39 -58.25
CA ASN A 103 10.79 17.49 -59.25
C ASN A 103 10.12 17.47 -60.63
N ASP A 104 9.17 18.36 -60.91
CA ASP A 104 8.59 18.44 -62.25
C ASP A 104 8.27 19.89 -62.60
N ASP A 105 9.26 20.59 -63.19
CA ASP A 105 9.02 21.59 -64.24
C ASP A 105 10.34 22.22 -64.71
N SER A 106 10.75 21.88 -65.93
CA SER A 106 11.13 22.83 -67.00
C SER A 106 12.04 22.16 -68.04
N ALA A 107 11.49 21.86 -69.22
CA ALA A 107 11.96 22.43 -70.50
C ALA A 107 11.35 21.68 -71.70
N GLU A 108 10.53 22.41 -72.46
CA GLU A 108 10.11 22.08 -73.82
C GLU A 108 11.33 22.01 -74.75
N GLY A 109 11.34 21.03 -75.66
CA GLY A 109 12.36 20.95 -76.72
C GLY A 109 12.32 19.63 -77.48
N SER A 110 11.66 19.64 -78.64
CA SER A 110 11.56 18.54 -79.60
C SER A 110 12.89 18.25 -80.31
N THR A 111 13.30 16.97 -80.38
CA THR A 111 13.84 16.31 -81.58
C THR A 111 13.87 14.79 -81.36
N SER A 112 13.47 14.07 -82.41
CA SER A 112 13.64 12.64 -82.65
C SER A 112 15.01 12.10 -82.25
N ASP A 113 15.06 10.92 -81.61
CA ASP A 113 16.04 9.84 -81.82
C ASP A 113 15.64 8.63 -80.92
N ASP A 114 14.92 7.66 -81.51
CA ASP A 114 14.23 6.55 -80.80
C ASP A 114 15.10 5.29 -80.54
N ASP A 115 16.43 5.33 -80.64
CA ASP A 115 17.25 4.11 -80.52
C ASP A 115 18.27 4.08 -79.35
N ASP A 116 18.34 5.09 -78.48
CA ASP A 116 19.33 5.16 -77.39
C ASP A 116 18.78 4.88 -75.97
N GLU A 117 17.47 4.63 -75.78
CA GLU A 117 16.92 4.39 -74.45
C GLU A 117 17.16 2.97 -73.92
N ARG A 118 17.36 1.97 -74.78
CA ARG A 118 17.45 0.56 -74.34
C ARG A 118 18.77 0.24 -73.61
N ASP A 119 19.88 0.87 -74.00
CA ASP A 119 21.20 0.70 -73.35
C ASP A 119 21.32 1.47 -72.02
N SER A 120 20.57 2.56 -71.85
CA SER A 120 20.55 3.31 -70.58
C SER A 120 19.84 2.53 -69.46
N TRP A 121 18.85 1.70 -69.78
CA TRP A 121 18.17 0.87 -68.77
C TRP A 121 19.04 -0.29 -68.29
N GLU A 122 19.85 -0.91 -69.16
CA GLU A 122 20.78 -1.99 -68.79
C GLU A 122 21.94 -1.49 -67.91
N LEU A 123 22.47 -0.29 -68.17
CA LEU A 123 23.49 0.34 -67.30
C LEU A 123 22.93 0.81 -65.95
N ARG A 124 21.67 1.28 -65.90
CA ARG A 124 20.97 1.62 -64.64
C ARG A 124 20.63 0.37 -63.83
N LEU A 125 20.15 -0.71 -64.46
CA LEU A 125 19.90 -1.99 -63.77
C LEU A 125 21.20 -2.57 -63.18
N SER A 126 22.32 -2.47 -63.91
CA SER A 126 23.63 -2.95 -63.47
C SER A 126 24.23 -2.13 -62.31
N ARG A 127 23.96 -0.81 -62.22
CA ARG A 127 24.27 -0.02 -61.01
C ARG A 127 23.33 -0.33 -59.83
N THR A 128 22.09 -0.74 -60.10
CA THR A 128 21.17 -1.15 -59.02
C THR A 128 21.45 -2.55 -58.47
N SER A 129 22.19 -3.44 -59.13
CA SER A 129 22.46 -4.79 -58.62
C SER A 129 23.40 -4.77 -57.40
N ALA A 130 24.39 -3.87 -57.39
CA ALA A 130 25.27 -3.63 -56.24
C ALA A 130 24.53 -2.93 -55.07
N GLY A 131 23.67 -1.95 -55.37
CA GLY A 131 22.80 -1.31 -54.37
C GLY A 131 21.71 -2.23 -53.81
N LYS A 132 21.13 -3.11 -54.64
CA LYS A 132 20.20 -4.17 -54.21
C LYS A 132 20.91 -5.21 -53.36
N SER A 133 22.16 -5.58 -53.66
CA SER A 133 22.96 -6.50 -52.85
C SER A 133 23.29 -5.91 -51.46
N ALA A 134 23.64 -4.62 -51.38
CA ALA A 134 23.81 -3.91 -50.11
C ALA A 134 22.51 -3.84 -49.31
N CYS A 135 21.39 -3.46 -49.94
CA CYS A 135 20.07 -3.43 -49.30
C CYS A 135 19.59 -4.82 -48.86
N ILE A 136 19.87 -5.88 -49.62
CA ILE A 136 19.52 -7.26 -49.24
C ILE A 136 20.36 -7.70 -48.03
N GLY A 137 21.66 -7.35 -48.00
CA GLY A 137 22.53 -7.61 -46.85
C GLY A 137 22.06 -6.91 -45.57
N ASP A 138 21.66 -5.64 -45.68
CA ASP A 138 21.12 -4.86 -44.56
C ASP A 138 19.79 -5.43 -44.05
N VAL A 139 18.91 -5.86 -44.96
CA VAL A 139 17.65 -6.52 -44.61
C VAL A 139 17.91 -7.85 -43.89
N LEU A 140 18.85 -8.67 -44.35
CA LEU A 140 19.22 -9.92 -43.68
C LEU A 140 19.82 -9.68 -42.29
N ALA A 141 20.69 -8.66 -42.14
CA ALA A 141 21.26 -8.28 -40.85
C ALA A 141 20.18 -7.79 -39.86
N LEU A 142 19.20 -7.04 -40.35
CA LEU A 142 18.03 -6.64 -39.54
C LEU A 142 17.19 -7.84 -39.14
N MET A 143 16.96 -8.81 -40.04
CA MET A 143 16.24 -10.05 -39.71
C MET A 143 16.96 -10.86 -38.63
N ASP A 144 18.28 -10.99 -38.69
CA ASP A 144 19.05 -11.68 -37.65
C ASP A 144 19.02 -10.93 -36.31
N ARG A 145 19.04 -9.59 -36.35
CA ARG A 145 18.87 -8.77 -35.15
C ARG A 145 17.47 -8.91 -34.56
N ILE A 146 16.43 -9.01 -35.39
CA ILE A 146 15.05 -9.27 -34.95
C ILE A 146 15.00 -10.64 -34.24
N ARG A 147 15.52 -11.70 -34.85
CA ARG A 147 15.58 -13.04 -34.22
C ARG A 147 16.34 -13.04 -32.90
N ALA A 148 17.47 -12.32 -32.83
CA ALA A 148 18.24 -12.19 -31.60
C ALA A 148 17.46 -11.44 -30.51
N LEU A 149 16.72 -10.40 -30.88
CA LEU A 149 15.86 -9.66 -29.96
C LEU A 149 14.66 -10.50 -29.49
N GLU A 150 14.02 -11.25 -30.39
CA GLU A 150 12.93 -12.17 -30.08
C GLU A 150 13.37 -13.21 -29.04
N SER A 151 14.51 -13.89 -29.26
CA SER A 151 15.05 -14.86 -28.30
C SER A 151 15.40 -14.23 -26.94
N ARG A 152 15.86 -12.97 -26.93
CA ARG A 152 16.12 -12.23 -25.69
C ARG A 152 14.82 -11.90 -24.95
N VAL A 153 13.78 -11.48 -25.67
CA VAL A 153 12.45 -11.23 -25.09
C VAL A 153 11.87 -12.50 -24.49
N GLU A 154 11.97 -13.63 -25.19
CA GLU A 154 11.50 -14.92 -24.69
C GLU A 154 12.21 -15.35 -23.41
N ARG A 155 13.55 -15.21 -23.35
CA ARG A 155 14.31 -15.47 -22.11
C ARG A 155 13.85 -14.58 -20.96
N LEU A 156 13.77 -13.26 -21.18
CA LEU A 156 13.36 -12.31 -20.14
C LEU A 156 11.93 -12.59 -19.66
N LEU A 157 11.02 -12.99 -20.55
CA LEU A 157 9.69 -13.42 -20.18
C LEU A 157 9.71 -14.70 -19.33
N GLY A 158 10.60 -15.65 -19.64
CA GLY A 158 10.83 -16.84 -18.84
C GLY A 158 11.33 -16.51 -17.43
N GLU A 159 12.36 -15.66 -17.33
CA GLU A 159 12.92 -15.17 -16.06
C GLU A 159 11.87 -14.42 -15.23
N LEU A 160 11.09 -13.53 -15.85
CA LEU A 160 10.02 -12.79 -15.19
C LEU A 160 8.94 -13.72 -14.65
N ARG A 161 8.55 -14.76 -15.40
CA ARG A 161 7.58 -15.76 -14.95
C ARG A 161 8.12 -16.57 -13.77
N ALA A 162 9.38 -17.02 -13.84
CA ALA A 162 10.02 -17.75 -12.74
C ALA A 162 10.16 -16.89 -11.48
N ALA A 163 10.56 -15.61 -11.63
CA ALA A 163 10.61 -14.67 -10.52
C ALA A 163 9.22 -14.41 -9.92
N ARG A 164 8.18 -14.34 -10.75
CA ARG A 164 6.79 -14.19 -10.30
C ARG A 164 6.34 -15.39 -9.47
N THR A 165 6.62 -16.62 -9.90
CA THR A 165 6.26 -17.82 -9.12
C THR A 165 7.04 -17.88 -7.80
N ALA A 166 8.34 -17.59 -7.82
CA ALA A 166 9.16 -17.53 -6.62
C ALA A 166 8.66 -16.46 -5.62
N ASN A 167 8.25 -15.29 -6.11
CA ASN A 167 7.64 -14.27 -5.26
C ASN A 167 6.33 -14.73 -4.62
N LEU A 168 5.48 -15.47 -5.35
CA LEU A 168 4.26 -16.03 -4.78
C LEU A 168 4.55 -17.06 -3.69
N ASP A 169 5.60 -17.86 -3.83
CA ASP A 169 6.02 -18.83 -2.82
C ASP A 169 6.55 -18.11 -1.56
N LEU A 170 7.43 -17.11 -1.75
CA LEU A 170 7.92 -16.25 -0.66
C LEU A 170 6.78 -15.50 0.06
N GLU A 171 5.76 -15.04 -0.66
CA GLU A 171 4.59 -14.41 -0.06
C GLU A 171 3.80 -15.38 0.83
N ARG A 172 3.71 -16.66 0.45
CA ARG A 172 3.06 -17.69 1.29
C ARG A 172 3.88 -17.97 2.54
N GLU A 173 5.19 -18.13 2.40
CA GLU A 173 6.10 -18.33 3.54
C GLU A 173 6.05 -17.14 4.49
N TYR A 174 6.10 -15.91 3.96
CA TYR A 174 5.96 -14.70 4.75
C TYR A 174 4.64 -14.68 5.51
N LYS A 175 3.51 -15.02 4.86
CA LYS A 175 2.21 -15.10 5.54
C LYS A 175 2.22 -16.13 6.67
N GLN A 176 2.80 -17.31 6.46
CA GLN A 176 2.91 -18.36 7.46
C GLN A 176 3.74 -17.92 8.67
N ILE A 177 4.93 -17.38 8.43
CA ILE A 177 5.83 -16.88 9.49
C ILE A 177 5.19 -15.69 10.23
N SER A 178 4.51 -14.81 9.49
CA SER A 178 3.80 -13.66 10.08
C SER A 178 2.70 -14.10 11.04
N GLU A 179 1.95 -15.16 10.69
CA GLU A 179 0.93 -15.71 11.59
C GLU A 179 1.54 -16.41 12.81
N GLN A 180 2.61 -17.18 12.62
CA GLN A 180 3.36 -17.76 13.74
C GLN A 180 3.88 -16.67 14.70
N LEU A 181 4.41 -15.57 14.17
CA LEU A 181 4.88 -14.45 14.97
C LEU A 181 3.73 -13.72 15.68
N ARG A 182 2.54 -13.65 15.07
CA ARG A 182 1.33 -13.13 15.75
C ARG A 182 0.94 -14.04 16.91
N GLU A 183 0.93 -15.35 16.70
CA GLU A 183 0.64 -16.34 17.75
C GLU A 183 1.65 -16.23 18.90
N LYS A 184 2.96 -16.20 18.60
CA LYS A 184 4.00 -16.03 19.63
C LYS A 184 3.89 -14.71 20.38
N ARG A 185 3.49 -13.62 19.71
CA ARG A 185 3.21 -12.34 20.39
C ARG A 185 1.98 -12.40 21.30
N ARG A 186 0.95 -13.18 20.93
CA ARG A 186 -0.20 -13.46 21.81
C ARG A 186 0.27 -14.24 23.04
N GLU A 187 1.00 -15.33 22.84
CA GLU A 187 1.57 -16.14 23.93
C GLU A 187 2.41 -15.31 24.92
N ILE A 188 3.30 -14.44 24.43
CA ILE A 188 4.12 -13.56 25.29
C ILE A 188 3.27 -12.58 26.07
N ARG A 189 2.24 -11.98 25.45
CA ARG A 189 1.32 -11.07 26.15
C ARG A 189 0.60 -11.82 27.27
N ASP A 190 0.07 -12.99 26.98
CA ASP A 190 -0.64 -13.78 27.96
C ASP A 190 0.27 -14.24 29.11
N LEU A 191 1.53 -14.59 28.83
CA LEU A 191 2.53 -14.89 29.87
C LEU A 191 2.80 -13.67 30.75
N ARG A 192 2.91 -12.48 30.18
CA ARG A 192 3.06 -11.23 30.95
C ARG A 192 1.83 -10.96 31.83
N ASP A 193 0.63 -11.17 31.30
CA ASP A 193 -0.62 -11.02 32.06
C ASP A 193 -0.67 -12.03 33.22
N VAL A 194 -0.14 -13.26 33.03
CA VAL A 194 0.00 -14.29 34.09
C VAL A 194 1.11 -13.98 35.09
N GLU A 195 2.25 -13.42 34.67
CA GLU A 195 3.31 -13.02 35.58
C GLU A 195 2.85 -11.88 36.49
N ALA A 196 2.13 -10.90 35.93
CA ALA A 196 1.47 -9.85 36.72
C ALA A 196 0.46 -10.42 37.74
N PHE A 197 -0.18 -11.56 37.40
CA PHE A 197 -1.09 -12.29 38.27
C PHE A 197 -0.39 -13.08 39.38
N LEU A 198 0.75 -13.72 39.09
CA LEU A 198 1.47 -14.62 40.01
C LEU A 198 2.45 -13.89 40.92
N ASP A 199 2.71 -12.60 40.71
CA ASP A 199 3.60 -11.83 41.56
C ASP A 199 3.02 -11.69 42.97
N ARG A 200 3.67 -12.35 43.94
CA ARG A 200 3.24 -12.43 45.35
C ARG A 200 3.22 -11.07 46.05
N ASN A 201 3.84 -10.06 45.45
CA ASN A 201 3.94 -8.70 45.99
C ASN A 201 2.91 -7.73 45.42
N CYS A 202 2.09 -8.16 44.44
CA CYS A 202 1.14 -7.26 43.79
C CYS A 202 -0.02 -6.95 44.76
N SER A 203 -0.10 -5.70 45.22
CA SER A 203 -1.29 -5.21 45.91
C SER A 203 -2.45 -5.19 44.90
N PRO A 204 -3.60 -5.82 45.20
CA PRO A 204 -4.74 -5.80 44.29
C PRO A 204 -5.21 -4.36 44.12
N SER A 205 -4.92 -3.81 42.95
CA SER A 205 -5.40 -2.51 42.48
C SER A 205 -6.60 -2.72 41.55
N PRO A 206 -7.44 -1.69 41.33
CA PRO A 206 -8.49 -1.73 40.31
C PRO A 206 -7.96 -2.18 38.94
N GLU A 207 -6.78 -1.69 38.56
CA GLU A 207 -6.12 -2.03 37.31
C GLU A 207 -5.74 -3.52 37.25
N THR A 208 -5.25 -4.08 38.36
CA THR A 208 -4.93 -5.51 38.45
C THR A 208 -6.21 -6.33 38.27
N MET A 209 -7.31 -6.01 38.98
CA MET A 209 -8.57 -6.74 38.85
C MET A 209 -9.14 -6.68 37.43
N ALA A 210 -9.06 -5.52 36.78
CA ALA A 210 -9.46 -5.34 35.38
C ALA A 210 -8.58 -6.15 34.40
N GLN A 211 -7.26 -6.18 34.62
CA GLN A 211 -6.34 -6.99 33.82
C GLN A 211 -6.65 -8.49 33.96
N LEU A 212 -6.95 -8.94 35.18
CA LEU A 212 -7.32 -10.34 35.45
C LEU A 212 -8.65 -10.73 34.81
N SER A 213 -9.66 -9.87 34.91
CA SER A 213 -10.97 -10.12 34.29
C SER A 213 -10.83 -10.21 32.77
N LEU A 214 -10.02 -9.32 32.17
CA LEU A 214 -9.75 -9.32 30.74
C LEU A 214 -8.99 -10.57 30.29
N PHE A 215 -8.00 -11.02 31.07
CA PHE A 215 -7.23 -12.23 30.79
C PHE A 215 -8.12 -13.48 30.78
N ILE A 216 -8.98 -13.62 31.79
CA ILE A 216 -9.95 -14.73 31.89
C ILE A 216 -10.97 -14.63 30.75
N ALA A 217 -11.48 -13.43 30.46
CA ALA A 217 -12.47 -13.19 29.41
C ALA A 217 -11.96 -13.57 28.01
N ARG A 218 -10.69 -13.29 27.70
CA ARG A 218 -10.07 -13.68 26.41
C ARG A 218 -9.99 -15.19 26.22
N ASN A 219 -9.96 -15.94 27.32
CA ASN A 219 -9.69 -17.37 27.32
C ASN A 219 -10.83 -18.17 28.00
N LEU A 220 -12.07 -17.67 27.96
CA LEU A 220 -13.23 -18.25 28.69
C LEU A 220 -13.43 -19.75 28.46
N LEU A 221 -13.35 -20.18 27.20
CA LEU A 221 -13.64 -21.55 26.78
C LEU A 221 -12.41 -22.47 26.85
N ARG A 222 -11.23 -21.92 26.62
CA ARG A 222 -9.97 -22.66 26.56
C ARG A 222 -8.94 -22.02 27.48
N LYS A 223 -8.77 -22.65 28.64
CA LYS A 223 -7.72 -22.29 29.59
C LYS A 223 -6.34 -22.52 28.96
N PRO A 224 -5.41 -21.55 29.03
CA PRO A 224 -4.05 -21.76 28.58
C PRO A 224 -3.30 -22.79 29.43
N ARG A 225 -2.44 -23.59 28.80
CA ARG A 225 -1.77 -24.74 29.44
C ARG A 225 -0.80 -24.34 30.56
N TYR A 226 -0.22 -23.15 30.48
CA TYR A 226 0.74 -22.63 31.46
C TYR A 226 0.07 -22.02 32.71
N VAL A 227 -1.25 -21.82 32.71
CA VAL A 227 -1.96 -21.27 33.87
C VAL A 227 -2.30 -22.41 34.83
N GLU A 228 -1.84 -22.39 36.07
CA GLU A 228 -2.30 -23.33 37.09
C GLU A 228 -3.67 -22.90 37.66
N VAL A 229 -4.68 -23.79 37.68
CA VAL A 229 -6.04 -23.46 38.19
C VAL A 229 -6.01 -23.08 39.68
N GLY A 230 -5.19 -23.77 40.48
CA GLY A 230 -5.06 -23.49 41.91
C GLY A 230 -4.55 -22.08 42.18
N ARG A 231 -3.44 -21.70 41.54
CA ARG A 231 -2.91 -20.33 41.64
C ARG A 231 -3.89 -19.29 41.11
N ALA A 232 -4.55 -19.58 39.98
CA ALA A 232 -5.62 -18.76 39.39
C ALA A 232 -6.72 -18.44 40.41
N PHE A 233 -7.16 -19.45 41.15
CA PHE A 233 -8.18 -19.30 42.17
C PHE A 233 -7.65 -18.55 43.41
N GLU A 234 -6.45 -18.86 43.88
CA GLU A 234 -5.85 -18.22 45.05
C GLU A 234 -5.69 -16.70 44.90
N ALA A 235 -5.28 -16.20 43.72
CA ALA A 235 -5.15 -14.76 43.57
C ALA A 235 -6.50 -14.05 43.36
N ILE A 236 -7.52 -14.72 42.79
CA ILE A 236 -8.91 -14.20 42.83
C ILE A 236 -9.40 -14.12 44.29
N GLN A 237 -9.13 -15.16 45.07
CA GLN A 237 -9.48 -15.20 46.50
C GLN A 237 -8.80 -14.04 47.26
N LYS A 238 -7.50 -13.80 47.04
CA LYS A 238 -6.79 -12.66 47.64
C LYS A 238 -7.39 -11.31 47.25
N CYS A 239 -7.83 -11.14 46.00
CA CYS A 239 -8.53 -9.93 45.57
C CYS A 239 -9.84 -9.74 46.34
N TYR A 240 -10.60 -10.82 46.53
CA TYR A 240 -11.87 -10.80 47.27
C TYR A 240 -11.70 -10.53 48.77
N ASP A 241 -10.76 -11.21 49.42
CA ASP A 241 -10.49 -11.04 50.85
C ASP A 241 -10.08 -9.59 51.17
N ARG A 242 -9.32 -8.96 50.26
CA ARG A 242 -8.95 -7.55 50.39
C ARG A 242 -10.09 -6.59 50.07
N PHE A 243 -10.95 -6.92 49.08
CA PHE A 243 -12.17 -6.17 48.80
C PHE A 243 -13.07 -6.08 50.05
N GLN A 244 -13.19 -7.15 50.85
CA GLN A 244 -13.95 -7.10 52.12
C GLN A 244 -13.41 -6.09 53.13
N GLY A 245 -12.13 -5.71 53.04
CA GLY A 245 -11.47 -4.75 53.93
C GLY A 245 -11.25 -3.35 53.33
N ALA A 246 -11.60 -3.10 52.05
CA ALA A 246 -11.28 -1.88 51.31
C ALA A 246 -12.53 -1.07 50.91
N HIS A 247 -12.33 0.18 50.45
CA HIS A 247 -13.37 1.16 50.09
C HIS A 247 -14.24 0.74 48.87
N PRO A 248 -15.45 1.32 48.69
CA PRO A 248 -16.44 0.95 47.66
C PRO A 248 -16.03 1.17 46.19
N ASP A 249 -14.93 1.88 45.94
CA ASP A 249 -14.58 2.35 44.59
C ASP A 249 -14.20 1.22 43.61
N CYS A 250 -14.01 -0.01 44.11
CA CYS A 250 -13.61 -1.18 43.32
C CYS A 250 -14.73 -2.22 43.12
N GLU A 251 -15.97 -1.94 43.56
CA GLU A 251 -17.09 -2.90 43.50
C GLU A 251 -17.34 -3.41 42.08
N HIS A 252 -17.31 -2.52 41.09
CA HIS A 252 -17.55 -2.86 39.69
C HIS A 252 -16.46 -3.79 39.15
N ASP A 253 -15.18 -3.45 39.35
CA ASP A 253 -14.06 -4.25 38.85
C ASP A 253 -14.02 -5.64 39.50
N MET A 254 -14.32 -5.72 40.80
CA MET A 254 -14.42 -6.98 41.52
C MET A 254 -15.59 -7.83 41.03
N HIS A 255 -16.75 -7.21 40.79
CA HIS A 255 -17.91 -7.89 40.21
C HIS A 255 -17.58 -8.43 38.81
N MET A 256 -16.94 -7.63 37.96
CA MET A 256 -16.52 -8.04 36.62
C MET A 256 -15.52 -9.20 36.66
N LEU A 257 -14.56 -9.18 37.57
CA LEU A 257 -13.61 -10.28 37.77
C LEU A 257 -14.31 -11.58 38.19
N LEU A 258 -15.21 -11.52 39.17
CA LEU A 258 -15.92 -12.72 39.64
C LEU A 258 -16.92 -13.25 38.60
N ALA A 259 -17.61 -12.37 37.88
CA ALA A 259 -18.53 -12.75 36.82
C ALA A 259 -17.80 -13.46 35.67
N THR A 260 -16.67 -12.90 35.22
CA THR A 260 -15.84 -13.50 34.17
C THR A 260 -15.21 -14.82 34.64
N ALA A 261 -14.75 -14.90 35.89
CA ALA A 261 -14.25 -16.13 36.49
C ALA A 261 -15.34 -17.23 36.58
N TYR A 262 -16.56 -16.87 36.99
CA TYR A 262 -17.68 -17.81 37.06
C TYR A 262 -18.11 -18.34 35.68
N ALA A 263 -18.12 -17.45 34.68
CA ALA A 263 -18.43 -17.81 33.29
C ALA A 263 -17.34 -18.67 32.63
N SER A 264 -16.10 -18.60 33.12
CA SER A 264 -14.98 -19.38 32.58
C SER A 264 -15.11 -20.87 32.86
N ASN A 265 -14.62 -21.70 31.94
CA ASN A 265 -14.60 -23.15 32.14
C ASN A 265 -13.35 -23.64 32.92
N TRP A 266 -12.67 -22.74 33.64
CA TRP A 266 -11.34 -22.99 34.20
C TRP A 266 -11.36 -23.71 35.53
N PHE A 267 -12.37 -23.39 36.35
CA PHE A 267 -12.42 -23.76 37.75
C PHE A 267 -13.24 -25.03 37.96
N SER A 268 -12.85 -25.79 38.98
CA SER A 268 -13.59 -26.96 39.44
C SER A 268 -14.98 -26.57 39.96
N PRO A 269 -15.95 -27.51 40.02
CA PRO A 269 -17.29 -27.22 40.56
C PRO A 269 -17.27 -26.61 41.96
N ARG A 270 -16.36 -27.07 42.84
CA ARG A 270 -16.19 -26.51 44.19
C ARG A 270 -15.73 -25.06 44.17
N GLN A 271 -14.74 -24.73 43.35
CA GLN A 271 -14.24 -23.36 43.21
C GLN A 271 -15.29 -22.42 42.59
N ARG A 272 -16.09 -22.89 41.63
CA ARG A 272 -17.20 -22.10 41.07
C ARG A 272 -18.29 -21.80 42.09
N LEU A 273 -18.56 -22.71 43.03
CA LEU A 273 -19.48 -22.44 44.14
C LEU A 273 -18.95 -21.31 45.03
N SER A 274 -17.67 -21.32 45.39
CA SER A 274 -17.05 -20.22 46.14
C SER A 274 -17.16 -18.88 45.42
N ILE A 275 -16.83 -18.85 44.12
CA ILE A 275 -16.95 -17.64 43.29
C ILE A 275 -18.40 -17.15 43.22
N SER A 276 -19.36 -18.06 43.07
CA SER A 276 -20.79 -17.73 43.06
C SER A 276 -21.26 -17.11 44.39
N CYS A 277 -20.79 -17.66 45.52
CA CYS A 277 -21.07 -17.09 46.85
C CYS A 277 -20.49 -15.67 46.97
N TRP A 278 -19.27 -15.44 46.49
CA TRP A 278 -18.65 -14.11 46.49
C TRP A 278 -19.42 -13.12 45.62
N LEU A 279 -19.86 -13.54 44.42
CA LEU A 279 -20.67 -12.72 43.51
C LEU A 279 -22.05 -12.36 44.10
N CYS A 280 -22.70 -13.30 44.77
CA CYS A 280 -23.95 -13.06 45.51
C CYS A 280 -23.76 -12.02 46.63
N THR A 281 -22.60 -12.00 47.29
CA THR A 281 -22.31 -11.08 48.40
C THR A 281 -22.25 -9.63 47.91
N ILE A 282 -21.67 -9.40 46.71
CA ILE A 282 -21.54 -8.06 46.12
C ILE A 282 -22.89 -7.56 45.57
N THR A 283 -23.67 -8.43 44.95
CA THR A 283 -24.96 -8.08 44.30
C THR A 283 -26.11 -7.85 45.29
N ARG A 284 -25.97 -8.26 46.57
CA ARG A 284 -26.97 -8.07 47.62
C ARG A 284 -26.36 -7.51 48.91
N PRO A 285 -26.11 -6.19 49.00
CA PRO A 285 -25.46 -5.56 50.16
C PRO A 285 -26.21 -5.70 51.50
N GLY A 286 -27.51 -6.06 51.47
CA GLY A 286 -28.41 -6.11 52.63
C GLY A 286 -28.41 -7.41 53.45
N MET A 287 -27.64 -8.43 53.05
CA MET A 287 -27.48 -9.69 53.82
C MET A 287 -25.98 -9.95 54.06
N ARG A 288 -25.34 -9.18 54.94
CA ARG A 288 -24.06 -9.60 55.53
C ARG A 288 -24.33 -10.77 56.47
N VAL A 289 -24.40 -11.98 55.93
CA VAL A 289 -24.34 -13.19 56.75
C VAL A 289 -22.90 -13.28 57.26
N GLY A 290 -22.75 -13.17 58.58
CA GLY A 290 -21.46 -13.28 59.26
C GLY A 290 -20.70 -14.51 58.78
N SER A 291 -19.52 -14.29 58.23
CA SER A 291 -18.60 -15.35 57.83
C SER A 291 -17.97 -15.96 59.08
N THR A 292 -18.67 -16.90 59.73
CA THR A 292 -18.13 -17.75 60.80
C THR A 292 -18.27 -19.24 60.50
N LEU A 293 -18.39 -19.65 59.24
CA LEU A 293 -18.44 -21.07 58.88
C LEU A 293 -17.73 -21.35 57.55
N LEU A 294 -16.40 -21.29 57.55
CA LEU A 294 -15.55 -21.98 56.58
C LEU A 294 -14.16 -22.15 57.18
N ASN A 295 -14.11 -22.87 58.31
CA ASN A 295 -12.89 -23.54 58.75
C ASN A 295 -13.28 -24.87 59.42
N ARG A 296 -13.52 -25.88 58.58
CA ARG A 296 -13.41 -27.31 58.86
C ARG A 296 -13.44 -28.10 57.55
#